data_AF-A0A920QZL1-F1
#
_entry.id   AF-A0A920QZL1-F1
#
_cell.length_a   1.000
_cell.length_b   1.000
_cell.length_c   1.000
_cell.angle_alpha   90.00
_cell.angle_beta   90.00
_cell.angle_gamma   90.00
#
_symmetry.space_group_name_H-M   'P 1'
#
loop_
_entity.id
_entity.type
_entity.pdbx_description
1 polymer ?
#
loop_
_entity_poly.entity_id
_entity_poly.type
_entity_poly.pdbx_seq_one_letter_code
_entity_poly.pdbx_strand_id
1 'polypeptide(L)'
;MKKYGSGVIILTASGAGVTGGSSSLAYGSSKGGVHGLSLVMESHLEKYNIRVNDVMPGSVDTPLKVANVQDMHEAGAKREPRRKNQRSCITRRRIQGLCIFSQRRCQYD
;
A
#
# COMPACT_ATOMS: atom_id res chain seq x y z
N MET A 1 -4.59 -20.39 -9.94
CA MET A 1 -3.14 -20.33 -9.62
C MET A 1 -2.61 -21.65 -9.09
N LYS A 2 -3.17 -22.24 -8.01
CA LYS A 2 -2.72 -23.56 -7.49
C LYS A 2 -2.72 -24.68 -8.54
N LYS A 3 -3.78 -24.78 -9.36
CA LYS A 3 -3.88 -25.75 -10.47
C LYS A 3 -2.82 -25.53 -11.57
N TYR A 4 -2.29 -24.31 -11.71
CA TYR A 4 -1.33 -23.93 -12.75
C TYR A 4 0.13 -23.96 -12.24
N GLY A 5 0.37 -24.35 -10.98
CA GLY A 5 1.71 -24.54 -10.42
C GLY A 5 2.54 -23.28 -10.17
N SER A 6 2.03 -22.09 -10.50
CA SER A 6 2.65 -20.81 -10.16
C SER A 6 1.65 -19.64 -10.26
N GLY A 7 2.00 -18.49 -9.71
CA GLY A 7 1.20 -17.28 -9.86
C GLY A 7 1.78 -16.04 -9.19
N VAL A 8 1.16 -14.89 -9.48
CA VAL A 8 1.49 -13.61 -8.86
C VAL A 8 0.19 -12.90 -8.49
N ILE A 9 0.10 -12.45 -7.25
CA ILE A 9 -0.98 -11.63 -6.72
C ILE A 9 -0.39 -10.27 -6.38
N ILE A 10 -1.04 -9.20 -6.85
CA ILE A 10 -0.68 -7.82 -6.53
C ILE A 10 -1.88 -7.19 -5.84
N LEU A 11 -1.66 -6.74 -4.60
CA LEU A 11 -2.63 -6.02 -3.80
C LEU A 11 -2.36 -4.52 -3.88
N THR A 12 -3.41 -3.74 -3.66
CA THR A 12 -3.33 -2.27 -3.62
C THR A 12 -3.75 -1.77 -2.25
N ALA A 13 -2.78 -1.61 -1.37
CA ALA A 13 -2.93 -0.93 -0.10
C ALA A 13 -2.79 0.59 -0.27
N SER A 14 -2.33 1.27 0.79
CA SER A 14 -2.08 2.70 0.79
C SER A 14 -1.06 3.01 1.88
N GLY A 15 -0.17 3.98 1.63
CA GLY A 15 0.76 4.48 2.66
C GLY A 15 0.01 5.00 3.90
N ALA A 16 -1.23 5.48 3.72
CA ALA A 16 -2.12 5.94 4.78
C ALA A 16 -2.31 4.93 5.93
N GLY A 17 -2.31 3.63 5.63
CA GLY A 17 -2.51 2.56 6.63
C GLY A 17 -1.26 2.19 7.42
N VAL A 18 -0.07 2.64 6.99
CA VAL A 18 1.22 2.29 7.60
C VAL A 18 1.87 3.52 8.26
N THR A 19 1.71 4.71 7.68
CA THR A 19 2.44 5.92 8.09
C THR A 19 1.63 6.88 8.96
N GLY A 20 0.44 6.48 9.42
CA GLY A 20 -0.40 7.29 10.34
C GLY A 20 -1.03 8.55 9.74
N GLY A 21 -0.83 8.83 8.45
CA GLY A 21 -1.36 10.02 7.75
C GLY A 21 -2.63 9.75 6.93
N SER A 22 -3.55 8.93 7.45
CA SER A 22 -4.76 8.55 6.72
C SER A 22 -5.80 9.66 6.68
N SER A 23 -6.52 9.77 5.56
CA SER A 23 -7.66 10.68 5.41
C SER A 23 -8.88 10.31 6.26
N SER A 24 -8.94 9.08 6.79
CA SER A 24 -9.99 8.60 7.68
C SER A 24 -9.50 7.38 8.48
N LEU A 25 -9.98 7.22 9.71
CA LEU A 25 -9.72 6.05 10.54
C LEU A 25 -10.14 4.76 9.83
N ALA A 26 -11.33 4.76 9.22
CA ALA A 26 -11.85 3.61 8.48
C ALA A 26 -11.03 3.29 7.23
N TYR A 27 -10.60 4.31 6.49
CA TYR A 27 -9.76 4.12 5.30
C TYR A 27 -8.37 3.59 5.69
N GLY A 28 -7.79 4.16 6.75
CA GLY A 28 -6.46 3.80 7.24
C GLY A 28 -6.42 2.38 7.77
N SER A 29 -7.40 2.00 8.60
CA SER A 29 -7.53 0.63 9.12
C SER A 29 -7.78 -0.37 8.00
N SER A 30 -8.66 -0.06 7.05
CA SER A 30 -8.97 -0.95 5.92
C SER A 30 -7.74 -1.19 5.04
N LYS A 31 -6.98 -0.13 4.71
CA LYS A 31 -5.78 -0.25 3.87
C LYS A 31 -4.57 -0.81 4.62
N GLY A 32 -4.46 -0.60 5.93
CA GLY A 32 -3.51 -1.31 6.78
C GLY A 32 -3.82 -2.81 6.88
N GLY A 33 -5.11 -3.17 6.93
CA GLY A 33 -5.57 -4.56 6.89
C GLY A 33 -5.19 -5.29 5.61
N VAL A 34 -5.27 -4.63 4.45
CA VAL A 34 -4.80 -5.20 3.16
C VAL A 34 -3.30 -5.50 3.20
N HIS A 35 -2.51 -4.61 3.81
CA HIS A 35 -1.07 -4.85 3.97
C HIS A 35 -0.80 -6.08 4.86
N GLY A 36 -1.47 -6.16 6.02
CA GLY A 36 -1.37 -7.32 6.91
C GLY A 36 -1.80 -8.63 6.22
N LEU A 37 -2.88 -8.58 5.44
CA LEU A 37 -3.35 -9.71 4.63
C LEU A 37 -2.29 -10.18 3.63
N SER A 38 -1.59 -9.25 2.98
CA SER A 38 -0.50 -9.59 2.04
C SER A 38 0.57 -10.45 2.72
N LEU A 39 0.98 -10.09 3.94
CA LEU A 39 2.05 -10.77 4.67
C LEU A 39 1.66 -12.20 5.06
N VAL A 40 0.43 -12.37 5.57
CA VAL A 40 -0.09 -13.69 5.93
C VAL A 40 -0.29 -14.53 4.68
N MET A 41 -0.88 -13.96 3.64
CA MET A 41 -1.18 -14.69 2.41
C MET A 41 0.09 -15.15 1.67
N GLU A 42 1.15 -14.34 1.65
CA GLU A 42 2.45 -14.73 1.10
C GLU A 42 2.97 -16.01 1.76
N SER A 43 2.96 -16.04 3.11
CA SER A 43 3.44 -17.17 3.91
C SER A 43 2.65 -18.47 3.64
N HIS A 44 1.34 -18.38 3.44
CA HIS A 44 0.49 -19.54 3.15
C HIS A 44 0.57 -20.02 1.69
N LEU A 45 0.91 -19.12 0.75
CA LEU A 45 0.89 -19.38 -0.68
C LEU A 45 2.28 -19.68 -1.28
N GLU A 46 3.36 -19.40 -0.55
CA GLU A 46 4.74 -19.68 -0.98
C GLU A 46 4.93 -21.16 -1.38
N LYS A 47 4.35 -22.09 -0.63
CA LYS A 47 4.40 -23.54 -0.92
C LYS A 47 3.78 -23.96 -2.26
N TYR A 48 2.99 -23.08 -2.87
CA TYR A 48 2.37 -23.30 -4.18
C TYR A 48 3.05 -22.49 -5.28
N ASN A 49 4.24 -21.93 -5.03
CA ASN A 49 4.96 -21.06 -5.96
C ASN A 49 4.13 -19.84 -6.41
N ILE A 50 3.33 -19.30 -5.49
CA ILE A 50 2.51 -18.11 -5.71
C ILE A 50 3.09 -16.96 -4.91
N ARG A 51 3.48 -15.89 -5.61
CA ARG A 51 4.04 -14.68 -5.00
C ARG A 51 2.94 -13.68 -4.71
N VAL A 52 2.97 -13.06 -3.54
CA VAL A 52 2.05 -11.99 -3.17
C VAL A 52 2.86 -10.73 -2.94
N ASN A 53 2.50 -9.64 -3.62
CA ASN A 53 3.11 -8.33 -3.39
C ASN A 53 2.01 -7.31 -3.15
N ASP A 54 2.35 -6.22 -2.48
CA ASP A 54 1.45 -5.11 -2.23
C ASP A 54 2.09 -3.81 -2.71
N VAL A 55 1.27 -2.94 -3.28
CA VAL A 55 1.68 -1.63 -3.77
C VAL A 55 0.95 -0.57 -2.96
N MET A 56 1.73 0.29 -2.31
CA MET A 56 1.26 1.38 -1.49
C MET A 56 1.49 2.71 -2.19
N PRO A 57 0.50 3.20 -2.95
CA PRO A 57 0.59 4.55 -3.49
C PRO A 57 0.55 5.58 -2.35
N GLY A 58 1.38 6.61 -2.51
CA GLY A 58 1.27 7.85 -1.74
C GLY A 58 0.26 8.79 -2.40
N SER A 59 0.50 10.09 -2.26
CA SER A 59 -0.29 11.11 -2.94
C SER A 59 -0.02 11.10 -4.45
N VAL A 60 -0.88 10.43 -5.23
CA VAL A 60 -0.81 10.40 -6.70
C VAL A 60 -1.83 11.38 -7.28
N ASP A 61 -1.43 12.20 -8.25
CA ASP A 61 -2.34 13.14 -8.91
C ASP A 61 -3.11 12.42 -10.02
N THR A 62 -4.31 12.00 -9.67
CA THR A 62 -5.27 11.38 -10.60
C THR A 62 -6.44 12.32 -10.84
N PRO A 63 -7.14 12.22 -11.99
CA PRO A 63 -8.33 13.03 -12.26
C PRO A 63 -9.38 12.92 -11.15
N LEU A 64 -9.55 11.71 -10.58
CA LEU A 64 -10.41 11.46 -9.41
C LEU A 64 -10.00 12.33 -8.23
N LYS A 65 -8.71 12.33 -7.88
CA LYS A 65 -8.23 13.10 -6.74
C LYS A 65 -8.44 14.60 -6.96
N VAL A 66 -8.20 15.10 -8.17
CA VAL A 66 -8.39 16.52 -8.51
C VAL A 66 -9.86 16.91 -8.39
N ALA A 67 -10.79 16.09 -8.89
CA ALA A 67 -12.23 16.30 -8.70
C ALA A 67 -12.60 16.33 -7.20
N ASN A 68 -12.15 15.34 -6.43
CA ASN A 68 -12.37 15.34 -4.97
C ASN A 68 -11.72 16.52 -4.25
N VAL A 69 -10.65 17.11 -4.77
CA VAL A 69 -10.05 18.32 -4.17
C VAL A 69 -10.96 19.51 -4.43
N GLN A 70 -11.50 19.62 -5.65
CA GLN A 70 -12.39 20.69 -6.06
C GLN A 70 -13.67 20.69 -5.22
N ASP A 71 -14.32 19.54 -5.08
CA ASP A 71 -15.54 19.37 -4.27
C ASP A 71 -15.29 19.75 -2.79
N MET A 72 -14.10 19.46 -2.26
CA MET A 72 -13.73 19.79 -0.88
C MET A 72 -13.40 21.27 -0.68
N HIS A 73 -12.88 21.93 -1.72
CA HIS A 73 -12.65 23.38 -1.72
C HIS A 73 -13.99 24.13 -1.70
N GLU A 74 -14.96 23.67 -2.47
CA GLU A 74 -16.32 24.22 -2.51
C GLU A 74 -17.06 23.99 -1.17
N ALA A 75 -16.79 22.85 -0.49
CA ALA A 75 -17.33 22.55 0.83
C ALA A 75 -16.61 23.24 2.01
N GLY A 76 -15.58 24.07 1.76
CA GLY A 76 -14.89 24.85 2.80
C GLY A 76 -14.04 24.03 3.79
N ALA A 77 -13.71 22.78 3.47
CA ALA A 77 -12.93 21.91 4.36
C ALA A 77 -11.44 22.32 4.39
N LYS A 78 -10.96 22.80 5.55
CA LYS A 78 -9.54 23.13 5.74
C LYS A 78 -8.71 21.84 5.75
N ARG A 79 -7.75 21.74 4.82
CA ARG A 79 -6.77 20.66 4.82
C ARG A 79 -5.65 20.92 5.80
N GLU A 80 -5.37 19.94 6.64
CA GLU A 80 -4.15 19.90 7.42
C GLU A 80 -2.95 19.67 6.47
N PRO A 81 -1.81 20.37 6.68
CA PRO A 81 -0.67 20.27 5.79
C PRO A 81 -0.13 18.83 5.75
N ARG A 82 -0.26 18.17 4.59
CA ARG A 82 0.30 16.83 4.37
C ARG A 82 1.83 16.92 4.27
N ARG A 83 2.54 16.00 4.93
CA ARG A 83 3.98 15.80 4.71
C ARG A 83 4.24 15.49 3.24
N LYS A 84 5.02 16.34 2.57
CA LYS A 84 5.20 16.36 1.10
C LYS A 84 5.96 15.14 0.53
N ASN A 85 6.53 14.28 1.37
CA ASN A 85 7.48 13.23 0.96
C ASN A 85 6.91 11.79 1.01
N GLN A 86 5.60 11.58 0.82
CA GLN A 86 5.02 10.23 0.77
C GLN A 86 5.32 9.55 -0.58
N ARG A 87 6.52 9.01 -0.76
CA ARG A 87 6.86 8.20 -1.94
C ARG A 87 6.05 6.91 -1.94
N SER A 88 5.64 6.45 -3.13
CA SER A 88 4.96 5.16 -3.29
C SER A 88 5.90 4.02 -2.92
N CYS A 89 5.47 3.16 -2.01
CA CYS A 89 6.27 2.03 -1.55
C CYS A 89 5.79 0.75 -2.26
N ILE A 90 6.71 0.09 -2.94
CA ILE A 90 6.49 -1.25 -3.51
C ILE A 90 7.26 -2.22 -2.64
N THR A 91 6.58 -3.14 -1.98
CA THR A 91 7.25 -4.22 -1.26
C THR A 91 7.70 -5.27 -2.28
N ARG A 92 8.91 -5.12 -2.83
CA ARG A 92 9.58 -6.22 -3.55
C ARG A 92 10.24 -7.15 -2.54
N ARG A 93 9.68 -8.35 -2.33
CA ARG A 93 10.39 -9.45 -1.64
C ARG A 93 10.72 -10.56 -2.64
N ARG A 94 11.98 -10.97 -2.64
CA ARG A 94 12.52 -12.07 -3.47
C ARG A 94 12.61 -13.30 -2.59
N ILE A 95 12.00 -14.41 -3.04
CA ILE A 95 11.99 -15.69 -2.34
C ILE A 95 13.39 -16.34 -2.46
N GLN A 96 13.88 -16.79 -1.29
CA GLN A 96 14.96 -17.75 -0.99
C GLN A 96 16.00 -17.18 -0.01
N GLY A 97 15.90 -17.63 1.24
CA GLY A 97 17.03 -17.78 2.17
C GLY A 97 17.53 -16.54 2.91
N LEU A 98 16.98 -15.34 2.67
CA LEU A 98 17.49 -14.13 3.30
C LEU A 98 16.35 -13.34 3.94
N CYS A 99 16.22 -13.48 5.25
CA CYS A 99 15.42 -12.60 6.11
C CYS A 99 16.10 -11.22 6.15
N ILE A 100 16.14 -10.52 5.02
CA ILE A 100 16.34 -9.08 5.01
C ILE A 100 14.95 -8.48 5.00
N PHE A 101 14.58 -7.96 6.16
CA PHE A 101 13.60 -6.91 6.31
C PHE A 101 14.09 -5.71 5.48
N SER A 102 13.94 -5.77 4.16
CA SER A 102 14.23 -4.64 3.27
C SER A 102 13.02 -3.73 3.28
N GLN A 103 12.78 -3.10 4.43
CA GLN A 103 12.16 -1.78 4.51
C GLN A 103 13.08 -0.68 3.93
N ARG A 104 14.15 -1.04 3.20
CA ARG A 104 14.96 -0.05 2.51
C ARG A 104 14.17 0.51 1.33
N ARG A 105 13.61 1.70 1.59
CA ARG A 105 12.88 2.62 0.70
C ARG A 105 11.35 2.60 0.76
N CYS A 106 10.79 2.41 1.95
CA CYS A 106 9.79 3.39 2.41
C CYS A 106 10.53 4.46 3.25
N GLN A 107 11.62 4.99 2.68
CA GLN A 107 12.41 6.05 3.28
C GLN A 107 11.73 7.37 2.93
N TYR A 108 11.22 8.01 3.97
CA TYR A 108 11.05 9.45 4.04
C TYR A 108 12.42 10.03 4.38
N ASP A 109 12.85 11.07 3.66
CA ASP A 109 13.80 12.05 4.22
C ASP A 109 13.12 12.79 5.38
#